data_AF-A0A2M8X2Z8-F1
#
_entry.id   AF-A0A2M8X2Z8-F1
#
_cell.length_a   1.000
_cell.length_b   1.000
_cell.length_c   1.000
_cell.angle_alpha   90.00
_cell.angle_beta   90.00
_cell.angle_gamma   90.00
#
_symmetry.space_group_name_H-M   'P 1'
#
loop_
_entity.id
_entity.type
_entity.pdbx_description
1 polymer ?
#
loop_
_entity_poly.entity_id
_entity_poly.type
_entity_poly.pdbx_seq_one_letter_code
_entity_poly.pdbx_strand_id
1 'polypeptide(L)'
;MSAPHTFAPEKLPADCWDWITREDATRHVLAAFEMARRECFPPTGERFRDGEGRAWSGRETFANDLADCFAMRIKAMAHGYGLGDFAPEAKRLTLWGQRGNACAPAQEEPAP
;
A
#
# COMPACT_ATOMS: atom_id res chain seq x y z
N MET A 1 9.18 8.08 14.63
CA MET A 1 8.29 8.84 13.74
C MET A 1 9.12 9.98 13.16
N SER A 2 9.36 10.00 11.85
CA SER A 2 10.08 11.11 11.21
C SER A 2 9.18 12.36 11.17
N ALA A 3 9.76 13.54 11.37
CA ALA A 3 9.02 14.80 11.33
C ALA A 3 8.29 14.99 9.98
N PRO A 4 7.09 15.59 9.97
CA PRO A 4 6.37 15.87 8.73
C PRO A 4 7.19 16.81 7.83
N HIS A 5 7.24 16.50 6.54
CA HIS A 5 7.89 17.35 5.54
C HIS A 5 7.26 18.75 5.58
N THR A 6 8.08 19.79 5.67
CA THR A 6 7.62 21.18 5.68
C THR A 6 7.70 21.72 4.26
N PHE A 7 6.55 22.02 3.67
CA PHE A 7 6.50 22.61 2.33
C PHE A 7 6.78 24.11 2.40
N ALA A 8 7.55 24.63 1.45
CA ALA A 8 7.66 26.07 1.25
C ALA A 8 6.27 26.65 0.93
N PRO A 9 5.94 27.86 1.42
CA PRO A 9 4.58 28.42 1.39
C PRO A 9 4.00 28.68 -0.01
N GLU A 10 4.79 28.57 -1.08
CA GLU A 10 4.40 29.00 -2.42
C GLU A 10 4.74 27.95 -3.49
N LYS A 11 4.44 26.67 -3.25
CA LYS A 11 4.54 25.66 -4.32
C LYS A 11 3.34 25.78 -5.26
N LEU A 12 3.56 26.29 -6.47
CA LEU A 12 2.53 26.40 -7.51
C LEU A 12 2.07 25.01 -7.98
N PRO A 13 0.82 24.84 -8.47
CA PRO A 13 0.37 23.58 -9.06
C PRO A 13 1.26 23.06 -10.20
N ALA A 14 1.96 23.97 -10.90
CA ALA A 14 2.93 23.63 -11.95
C ALA A 14 4.16 22.88 -11.39
N ASP A 15 4.46 23.02 -10.11
CA ASP A 15 5.59 22.40 -9.41
C ASP A 15 5.15 21.21 -8.54
N CYS A 16 4.03 20.57 -8.90
CA CYS A 16 3.50 19.42 -8.15
C CYS A 16 4.48 18.24 -8.04
N TRP A 17 5.45 18.16 -8.95
CA TRP A 17 6.55 17.19 -8.91
C TRP A 17 7.47 17.38 -7.69
N ASP A 18 7.58 18.60 -7.15
CA ASP A 18 8.37 18.93 -5.96
C ASP A 18 7.62 18.65 -4.64
N TRP A 19 6.38 18.16 -4.70
CA TRP A 19 5.62 17.78 -3.52
C TRP A 19 5.99 16.40 -2.98
N ILE A 20 6.69 15.60 -3.78
CA ILE A 20 7.11 14.25 -3.42
C ILE A 20 8.62 14.21 -3.48
N THR A 21 9.27 14.13 -2.32
CA THR A 21 10.72 13.98 -2.29
C THR A 21 11.14 12.59 -2.79
N ARG A 22 12.40 12.44 -3.19
CA ARG A 22 12.96 11.13 -3.54
C ARG A 22 12.88 10.15 -2.36
N GLU A 23 13.09 10.64 -1.15
CA GLU A 23 12.99 9.88 0.10
C GLU A 23 11.55 9.41 0.35
N ASP A 24 10.55 10.25 0.07
CA ASP A 24 9.14 9.86 0.13
C ASP A 24 8.85 8.76 -0.88
N ALA A 25 9.21 8.96 -2.14
CA ALA A 25 9.00 7.96 -3.19
C ALA A 25 9.62 6.61 -2.83
N THR A 26 10.85 6.61 -2.32
CA THR A 26 11.58 5.39 -1.92
C THR A 26 10.89 4.68 -0.74
N ARG A 27 10.46 5.43 0.28
CA ARG A 27 9.77 4.87 1.43
C ARG A 27 8.41 4.28 1.04
N HIS A 28 7.67 4.98 0.17
CA HIS A 28 6.35 4.56 -0.26
C HIS A 28 6.40 3.39 -1.23
N VAL A 29 7.40 3.30 -2.13
CA VAL A 29 7.53 2.14 -3.03
C VAL A 29 7.93 0.88 -2.26
N LEU A 30 8.81 0.98 -1.26
CA LEU A 30 9.17 -0.16 -0.42
C LEU A 30 7.96 -0.68 0.37
N ALA A 31 7.18 0.21 0.96
CA ALA A 31 5.96 -0.19 1.65
C ALA A 31 4.90 -0.74 0.68
N ALA A 32 4.77 -0.17 -0.52
CA ALA A 32 3.87 -0.70 -1.55
C ALA A 32 4.28 -2.10 -2.02
N PHE A 33 5.58 -2.37 -2.12
CA PHE A 33 6.10 -3.70 -2.42
C PHE A 33 5.67 -4.73 -1.38
N GLU A 34 5.82 -4.42 -0.09
CA GLU A 34 5.38 -5.34 0.97
C GLU A 34 3.86 -5.53 0.99
N MET A 35 3.09 -4.49 0.63
CA MET A 35 1.64 -4.58 0.44
C MET A 35 1.28 -5.52 -0.71
N ALA A 36 1.79 -5.25 -1.92
CA ALA A 36 1.53 -6.05 -3.11
C ALA A 36 1.99 -7.51 -2.93
N ARG A 37 3.14 -7.71 -2.27
CA ARG A 37 3.62 -9.04 -1.92
C ARG A 37 2.57 -9.81 -1.12
N ARG A 38 1.95 -9.18 -0.11
CA ARG A 38 0.92 -9.81 0.72
C ARG A 38 -0.37 -10.11 -0.05
N GLU A 39 -0.85 -9.19 -0.87
CA GLU A 39 -2.08 -9.38 -1.67
C GLU A 39 -1.92 -10.50 -2.72
N CYS A 40 -0.69 -10.68 -3.23
CA CYS A 40 -0.37 -11.74 -4.17
C CYS A 40 -0.23 -13.14 -3.55
N PHE A 41 -0.35 -13.29 -2.22
CA PHE A 41 -0.43 -14.61 -1.59
C PHE A 41 -1.89 -15.06 -1.47
N PRO A 42 -2.19 -16.33 -1.78
CA PRO A 42 -3.53 -16.87 -1.55
C PRO A 42 -3.84 -16.89 -0.04
N PRO A 43 -5.12 -16.74 0.35
CA PRO A 43 -5.55 -16.92 1.72
C PRO A 43 -5.15 -18.29 2.28
N THR A 44 -5.04 -18.37 3.61
CA THR A 44 -4.69 -19.62 4.29
C THR A 44 -5.67 -20.73 3.93
N GLY A 45 -5.16 -21.85 3.43
CA GLY A 45 -5.96 -23.00 3.00
C GLY A 45 -6.34 -23.01 1.52
N GLU A 46 -6.11 -21.89 0.80
CA GLU A 46 -6.29 -21.84 -0.64
C GLU A 46 -5.06 -22.29 -1.41
N ARG A 47 -5.28 -22.85 -2.61
CA ARG A 47 -4.20 -23.28 -3.48
C ARG A 47 -3.72 -22.12 -4.33
N PHE A 48 -2.42 -22.09 -4.61
CA PHE A 48 -1.85 -21.12 -5.54
C PHE A 48 -2.31 -21.31 -6.99
N ARG A 49 -2.87 -22.48 -7.32
CA ARG A 49 -3.49 -22.74 -8.62
C ARG A 49 -4.90 -23.28 -8.43
N ASP A 50 -5.83 -22.80 -9.25
CA ASP A 50 -7.21 -23.29 -9.28
C ASP A 50 -7.31 -24.69 -9.93
N GLY A 51 -8.53 -25.24 -9.98
CA GLY A 51 -8.79 -26.55 -10.59
C GLY A 51 -8.55 -26.60 -12.11
N GLU A 52 -8.53 -25.45 -12.78
CA GLU A 52 -8.18 -25.30 -14.19
C GLU A 52 -6.69 -24.99 -14.42
N GLY A 53 -5.88 -24.95 -13.36
CA GLY A 53 -4.44 -24.72 -13.41
C GLY A 53 -4.02 -23.25 -13.55
N ARG A 54 -4.95 -22.29 -13.46
CA ARG A 54 -4.64 -20.85 -13.45
C ARG A 54 -4.04 -20.45 -12.12
N ALA A 55 -2.99 -19.64 -12.16
CA ALA A 55 -2.33 -19.16 -10.96
C ALA A 55 -3.15 -18.06 -10.28
N TRP A 56 -3.22 -18.11 -8.95
CA TRP A 56 -3.78 -17.06 -8.09
C TRP A 56 -3.14 -15.70 -8.37
N SER A 57 -1.81 -15.69 -8.49
CA SER A 57 -1.04 -14.50 -8.82
C SER A 57 0.13 -14.85 -9.73
N GLY A 58 0.49 -13.91 -10.61
CA GLY A 58 1.63 -13.99 -11.50
C GLY A 58 2.40 -12.67 -11.53
N ARG A 59 3.38 -12.58 -12.43
CA ARG A 59 4.18 -11.35 -12.60
C ARG A 59 3.32 -10.14 -12.96
N GLU A 60 2.30 -10.33 -13.79
CA GLU A 60 1.36 -9.29 -14.19
C GLU A 60 0.51 -8.81 -13.01
N THR A 61 -0.12 -9.72 -12.27
CA THR A 61 -0.88 -9.41 -11.05
C THR A 61 -0.03 -8.63 -10.06
N PHE A 62 1.18 -9.11 -9.77
CA PHE A 62 2.10 -8.44 -8.84
C PHE A 62 2.49 -7.03 -9.31
N ALA A 63 2.77 -6.83 -10.61
CA ALA A 63 3.12 -5.53 -11.15
C ALA A 63 1.95 -4.54 -11.02
N ASN A 64 0.72 -4.99 -11.29
CA ASN A 64 -0.49 -4.18 -11.14
C ASN A 64 -0.74 -3.83 -9.67
N ASP A 65 -0.66 -4.81 -8.76
CA ASP A 65 -0.84 -4.59 -7.33
C ASP A 65 0.21 -3.63 -6.75
N LEU A 66 1.47 -3.73 -7.21
CA LEU A 66 2.54 -2.82 -6.80
C LEU A 66 2.24 -1.38 -7.24
N ALA A 67 1.85 -1.18 -8.50
CA ALA A 67 1.51 0.14 -9.03
C ALA A 67 0.32 0.76 -8.27
N ASP A 68 -0.73 -0.02 -8.06
CA ASP A 68 -1.93 0.39 -7.33
C ASP A 68 -1.61 0.75 -5.87
N CYS A 69 -0.84 -0.09 -5.17
CA CYS A 69 -0.43 0.16 -3.80
C CYS A 69 0.42 1.43 -3.71
N PHE A 70 1.34 1.64 -4.66
CA PHE A 70 2.19 2.83 -4.67
C PHE A 70 1.37 4.09 -4.91
N ALA A 71 0.51 4.09 -5.92
CA ALA A 71 -0.37 5.22 -6.24
C ALA A 71 -1.29 5.57 -5.05
N MET A 72 -1.92 4.57 -4.43
CA MET A 72 -2.77 4.77 -3.25
C MET A 72 -1.99 5.44 -2.10
N ARG A 73 -0.76 4.99 -1.84
CA ARG A 73 0.06 5.53 -0.76
C ARG A 73 0.49 6.98 -1.00
N ILE A 74 0.86 7.33 -2.23
CA ILE A 74 1.20 8.70 -2.61
C ILE A 74 -0.01 9.63 -2.44
N LYS A 75 -1.18 9.19 -2.91
CA LYS A 75 -2.43 9.94 -2.77
C LYS A 75 -2.85 10.13 -1.30
N ALA A 76 -2.73 9.08 -0.48
CA ALA A 76 -3.01 9.16 0.95
C ALA A 76 -2.06 10.12 1.69
N MET A 77 -0.78 10.14 1.31
CA MET A 77 0.19 11.11 1.83
C MET A 77 -0.21 12.54 1.44
N ALA A 78 -0.56 12.79 0.18
CA ALA A 78 -1.01 14.10 -0.30
C ALA A 78 -2.24 14.59 0.47
N HIS A 79 -3.23 13.72 0.70
CA HIS A 79 -4.40 14.03 1.53
C HIS A 79 -4.01 14.41 2.96
N GLY A 80 -3.05 13.70 3.57
CA GLY A 80 -2.54 14.03 4.90
C GLY A 80 -1.86 15.41 4.99
N TYR A 81 -1.41 15.94 3.85
CA TYR A 81 -0.90 17.32 3.72
C TYR A 81 -1.96 18.34 3.29
N GLY A 82 -3.23 17.92 3.14
CA GLY A 82 -4.29 18.79 2.64
C GLY A 82 -4.22 19.07 1.13
N LEU A 83 -3.48 18.26 0.38
CA LEU A 83 -3.28 18.40 -1.06
C LEU A 83 -4.18 17.42 -1.82
N GLY A 84 -5.24 17.95 -2.43
CA GLY A 84 -6.19 17.19 -3.24
C GLY A 84 -7.22 16.38 -2.44
N ASP A 85 -8.28 15.95 -3.13
CA ASP A 85 -9.34 15.13 -2.55
C ASP A 85 -9.04 13.64 -2.77
N PHE A 86 -8.23 13.07 -1.87
CA PHE A 86 -7.89 11.64 -1.85
C PHE A 86 -8.32 10.95 -0.54
N ALA A 87 -9.44 11.42 0.04
CA ALA A 87 -10.03 10.78 1.21
C ALA A 87 -10.31 9.27 1.01
N PRO A 88 -10.77 8.80 -0.17
CA PRO A 88 -10.97 7.37 -0.41
C PRO A 88 -9.68 6.55 -0.28
N GLU A 89 -8.57 7.02 -0.84
CA GLU A 89 -7.27 6.34 -0.77
C GLU A 89 -6.68 6.36 0.65
N ALA A 90 -6.81 7.47 1.36
CA ALA A 90 -6.42 7.56 2.77
C ALA A 90 -7.21 6.58 3.65
N LYS A 91 -8.52 6.46 3.41
CA LYS A 91 -9.38 5.48 4.09
C LYS A 91 -8.98 4.05 3.73
N ARG A 92 -8.76 3.75 2.44
CA ARG A 92 -8.33 2.42 1.98
C ARG A 92 -6.99 2.02 2.60
N LEU A 93 -6.03 2.94 2.69
CA LEU A 93 -4.74 2.69 3.33
C LEU A 93 -4.88 2.43 4.84
N THR A 94 -5.74 3.18 5.52
CA THR A 94 -6.05 2.96 6.95
C THR A 94 -6.66 1.59 7.18
N LEU A 95 -7.65 1.21 6.37
CA LEU A 95 -8.29 -0.11 6.43
C LEU A 95 -7.28 -1.24 6.17
N TRP A 96 -6.37 -1.05 5.22
CA TRP A 96 -5.29 -2.00 4.98
C TRP A 96 -4.39 -2.18 6.20
N GLY A 97 -3.99 -1.08 6.86
CA GLY A 97 -3.20 -1.13 8.09
C GLY A 97 -3.92 -1.81 9.26
N GLN A 98 -5.24 -1.66 9.35
CA GLN A 98 -6.07 -2.29 10.38
C GLN A 98 -6.31 -3.78 10.14
N ARG A 99 -6.32 -4.23 8.89
CA ARG A 99 -6.57 -5.64 8.55
C ARG A 99 -5.49 -6.59 9.09
N GLY A 100 -4.37 -6.09 9.61
CA GLY A 100 -3.29 -6.92 10.12
C GLY A 100 -2.79 -7.90 9.05
N ASN A 101 -1.91 -8.83 9.41
CA ASN A 101 -1.55 -9.90 8.49
C ASN A 101 -2.78 -10.81 8.31
N ALA A 102 -3.48 -10.74 7.16
CA ALA A 102 -4.51 -11.73 6.82
C ALA A 102 -3.93 -13.17 6.73
N CYS A 103 -2.60 -13.29 6.64
CA CYS A 103 -1.84 -14.54 6.71
C CYS A 103 -1.21 -14.83 8.09
N ALA A 104 -1.50 -14.07 9.15
CA ALA A 104 -1.01 -14.43 10.48
C ALA A 104 -1.85 -15.62 10.98
N PRO A 105 -1.23 -16.72 11.43
CA PRO A 105 -1.99 -17.75 12.12
C PRO A 105 -2.71 -17.09 13.30
N ALA A 106 -3.98 -17.43 13.50
CA ALA A 106 -4.59 -17.26 14.82
C ALA A 106 -3.63 -17.93 15.80
N GLN A 107 -3.08 -17.19 16.75
CA GLN A 107 -2.32 -17.82 17.82
C GLN A 107 -3.29 -18.79 18.50
N GLU A 108 -3.07 -20.10 18.32
CA GLU A 108 -3.73 -21.11 19.14
C GLU A 108 -3.40 -20.76 20.59
N GLU A 109 -4.41 -20.30 21.32
CA GLU A 109 -4.33 -20.25 22.78
C GLU A 109 -3.95 -21.65 23.28
N PRO A 110 -2.94 -21.78 24.15
CA PRO A 110 -2.66 -23.06 24.75
C PRO A 110 -3.90 -23.49 25.55
N ALA A 111 -4.51 -24.59 25.14
CA ALA A 111 -5.63 -25.21 25.85
C ALA A 111 -5.23 -25.50 27.32
N PRO A 112 -6.17 -25.36 28.28
CA PRO A 112 -5.91 -25.48 29.71
C PRO A 112 -5.46 -26.88 30.15
#